data_AF-A0A2K1KDZ8-F1
#
_entry.id   AF-A0A2K1KDZ8-F1
#
_cell.length_a   1.000
_cell.length_b   1.000
_cell.length_c   1.000
_cell.angle_alpha   90.00
_cell.angle_beta   90.00
_cell.angle_gamma   90.00
#
_symmetry.space_group_name_H-M   'P 1'
#
loop_
_entity.id
_entity.type
_entity.pdbx_description
1 polymer ?
#
loop_
_entity_poly.entity_id
_entity_poly.type
_entity_poly.pdbx_seq_one_letter_code
_entity_poly.pdbx_strand_id
1 'polypeptide(L)'
;MATKLIEATSLTWSAASTSTACSRKQKVLEIGRVRIYQSLSTGIKTLKSGPKPAKGCIRMASSKVFDTDVGVEKWTMPDSKPLGHETVVQVTPRDVWFWQADTHWKTWHGLWINYQPQKTKELTKEYKSVRSLQKVDPERLKYYQRNQWYDAKGFGKDIKWAYGPWHFNIEEHLLNDGILHPCSKDHRTLLFPSGNLGWIQMYLKPNDPNSVIFSEPMFYVNPNQRISVPVGYDSEGMLGTALLLEEVHDTEERFDSTWSGTFWKHCRDPLEETREEPKGVYRGHEESITPGMEWMMREAEWQGFQGGLSGELAANYTLVHMPNNVTVFAPKKAAVHKDFAFYVTYVEKDKRVRVMSVAYGADLNLAYIKWGVYDKVD
;
A
#
# COMPACT_ATOMS: atom_id res chain seq x y z
N MET A 1 -21.98 -30.89 18.60
CA MET A 1 -22.54 -30.10 19.71
C MET A 1 -21.65 -28.87 19.91
N ALA A 2 -22.28 -27.68 19.91
CA ALA A 2 -21.80 -26.34 20.33
C ALA A 2 -20.42 -25.87 19.83
N THR A 3 -20.23 -24.97 18.86
CA THR A 3 -20.77 -23.60 18.60
C THR A 3 -20.12 -22.48 19.47
N LYS A 4 -19.36 -21.61 18.76
CA LYS A 4 -19.05 -20.16 18.95
C LYS A 4 -18.26 -19.66 20.16
N LEU A 5 -17.23 -18.84 19.89
CA LEU A 5 -17.38 -17.37 19.90
C LEU A 5 -16.33 -16.70 18.98
N ILE A 6 -16.83 -15.92 18.02
CA ILE A 6 -16.09 -14.88 17.30
C ILE A 6 -16.41 -13.60 18.05
N GLU A 7 -15.41 -12.95 18.67
CA GLU A 7 -15.60 -11.60 19.19
C GLU A 7 -15.51 -10.59 18.05
N ALA A 8 -16.67 -10.01 17.74
CA ALA A 8 -16.78 -8.77 16.99
C ALA A 8 -16.22 -7.63 17.86
N THR A 9 -15.18 -6.96 17.40
CA THR A 9 -14.79 -5.66 17.96
C THR A 9 -15.83 -4.62 17.57
N SER A 10 -16.76 -4.35 18.47
CA SER A 10 -17.67 -3.21 18.40
C SER A 10 -16.88 -1.91 18.61
N LEU A 11 -17.00 -0.95 17.68
CA LEU A 11 -16.62 0.45 17.92
C LEU A 11 -17.57 1.03 18.96
N THR A 12 -17.06 1.39 20.14
CA THR A 12 -17.84 2.09 21.17
C THR A 12 -17.19 3.44 21.49
N TRP A 13 -17.99 4.51 21.38
CA TRP A 13 -17.64 5.80 21.94
C TRP A 13 -17.88 5.74 23.44
N SER A 14 -16.84 5.81 24.26
CA SER A 14 -17.01 5.98 25.71
C SER A 14 -16.54 7.36 26.15
N ALA A 15 -17.39 8.07 26.89
CA ALA A 15 -17.00 9.26 27.61
C ALA A 15 -16.31 8.80 28.91
N ALA A 16 -14.99 8.92 28.99
CA ALA A 16 -14.29 8.71 30.24
C ALA A 16 -14.60 9.87 31.20
N SER A 17 -15.35 9.62 32.27
CA SER A 17 -15.47 10.53 33.40
C SER A 17 -14.18 10.48 34.22
N THR A 18 -13.41 11.56 34.22
CA THR A 18 -12.25 11.70 35.12
C THR A 18 -12.62 12.58 36.31
N SER A 19 -12.52 12.01 37.51
CA SER A 19 -12.60 12.75 38.76
C SER A 19 -11.29 13.49 39.02
N THR A 20 -11.46 14.77 39.38
CA THR A 20 -10.54 15.70 40.06
C THR A 20 -9.27 16.18 39.35
N ALA A 21 -9.29 17.50 39.11
CA ALA A 21 -8.23 18.47 38.87
C ALA A 21 -7.52 18.47 37.49
N CYS A 22 -7.98 19.42 36.66
CA CYS A 22 -7.47 19.82 35.34
C CYS A 22 -8.04 19.05 34.12
N SER A 23 -9.32 19.31 33.83
CA SER A 23 -10.05 18.75 32.70
C SER A 23 -9.58 19.33 31.35
N ARG A 24 -8.67 18.65 30.66
CA ARG A 24 -8.63 18.71 29.19
C ARG A 24 -9.53 17.60 28.67
N LYS A 25 -10.66 17.95 28.05
CA LYS A 25 -11.47 17.01 27.27
C LYS A 25 -10.60 16.53 26.09
N GLN A 26 -10.13 15.29 26.12
CA GLN A 26 -9.49 14.64 24.99
C GLN A 26 -10.51 13.71 24.34
N LYS A 27 -10.73 13.86 23.03
CA LYS A 27 -11.35 12.79 22.23
C LYS A 27 -10.25 11.81 21.85
N VAL A 28 -10.51 10.53 22.08
CA VAL A 28 -9.61 9.43 21.72
C VAL A 28 -10.30 8.64 20.62
N LEU A 29 -9.64 8.51 19.47
CA LEU A 29 -10.03 7.56 18.43
C LEU A 29 -9.09 6.35 18.55
N GLU A 30 -9.66 5.20 18.90
CA GLU A 30 -8.95 3.91 18.90
C GLU A 30 -9.21 3.18 17.58
N ILE A 31 -8.15 2.94 16.81
CA ILE A 31 -8.19 2.09 15.62
C ILE A 31 -7.13 0.99 15.81
N GLY A 32 -7.56 -0.23 16.13
CA GLY A 32 -6.65 -1.35 16.41
C GLY A 32 -5.72 -1.06 17.60
N ARG A 33 -4.39 -1.02 17.36
CA ARG A 33 -3.37 -0.65 18.38
C ARG A 33 -2.98 0.83 18.37
N VAL A 34 -3.56 1.63 17.47
CA VAL A 34 -3.22 3.05 17.31
C VAL A 34 -4.23 3.89 18.08
N ARG A 35 -3.73 4.72 19.00
CA ARG A 35 -4.50 5.73 19.73
C ARG A 35 -4.20 7.11 19.15
N ILE A 36 -5.20 7.74 18.56
CA ILE A 36 -5.11 9.13 18.09
C ILE A 36 -5.75 10.03 19.14
N TYR A 37 -4.99 11.00 19.65
CA TYR A 37 -5.44 11.94 20.69
C TYR A 37 -5.71 13.31 20.08
N GLN A 38 -6.95 13.77 20.11
CA GLN A 38 -7.30 15.14 19.74
C GLN A 38 -7.20 16.04 20.99
N SER A 39 -6.25 16.98 20.99
CA SER A 39 -6.16 18.02 22.01
C SER A 39 -7.12 19.15 21.65
N LEU A 40 -8.21 19.34 22.40
CA LEU A 40 -9.01 20.57 22.34
C LEU A 40 -8.16 21.71 22.93
N SER A 41 -7.40 22.42 22.09
CA SER A 41 -6.67 23.61 22.54
C SER A 41 -7.60 24.80 22.63
N THR A 42 -8.05 25.12 23.85
CA THR A 42 -8.44 26.50 24.18
C THR A 42 -7.26 27.15 24.89
N GLY A 43 -6.73 28.20 24.29
CA GLY A 43 -5.87 29.20 24.95
C GLY A 43 -4.43 28.78 25.28
N ILE A 44 -3.49 29.51 24.71
CA ILE A 44 -2.08 29.56 25.12
C ILE A 44 -1.99 30.01 26.58
N LYS A 45 -1.43 29.17 27.46
CA LYS A 45 -0.57 29.60 28.60
C LYS A 45 0.51 28.55 28.86
N THR A 46 1.74 29.01 28.85
CA THR A 46 2.98 28.31 29.24
C THR A 46 2.88 27.80 30.68
N LEU A 47 3.10 26.51 30.91
CA LEU A 47 3.35 25.93 32.24
C LEU A 47 4.42 24.84 32.16
N LYS A 48 5.37 24.94 33.11
CA LYS A 48 6.58 24.14 33.28
C LYS A 48 6.28 22.66 33.62
N SER A 49 7.17 21.79 33.11
CA SER A 49 7.56 20.45 33.61
C SER A 49 6.55 19.65 34.44
N GLY A 50 5.97 18.61 33.83
CA GLY A 50 5.27 17.49 34.48
C GLY A 50 5.81 16.13 34.00
N PRO A 51 5.44 15.00 34.65
CA PRO A 51 6.14 13.73 34.54
C PRO A 51 6.09 13.13 33.13
N LYS A 52 7.18 12.50 32.70
CA LYS A 52 7.26 11.77 31.41
C LYS A 52 6.22 10.64 31.37
N PRO A 53 5.43 10.51 30.29
CA PRO A 53 4.56 9.35 30.12
C PRO A 53 5.38 8.07 29.91
N ALA A 54 4.83 6.95 30.39
CA ALA A 54 5.44 5.63 30.31
C ALA A 54 5.67 5.16 28.86
N LYS A 55 6.70 4.33 28.68
CA LYS A 55 7.12 3.70 27.42
C LYS A 55 5.94 2.95 26.78
N GLY A 56 5.58 3.33 25.55
CA GLY A 56 4.55 2.66 24.75
C GLY A 56 3.49 3.57 24.11
N CYS A 57 3.52 4.88 24.37
CA CYS A 57 2.54 5.82 23.79
C CYS A 57 3.11 6.49 22.54
N ILE A 58 2.57 6.20 21.35
CA ILE A 58 2.86 6.94 20.13
C ILE A 58 2.26 8.34 20.30
N ARG A 59 3.12 9.34 20.43
CA ARG A 59 2.71 10.74 20.54
C ARG A 59 2.63 11.29 19.12
N MET A 60 1.45 11.21 18.50
CA MET A 60 1.17 11.94 17.25
C MET A 60 1.36 13.44 17.56
N ALA A 61 2.38 14.05 16.97
CA ALA A 61 2.64 15.47 17.12
C ALA A 61 1.53 16.25 16.39
N SER A 62 0.73 17.01 17.14
CA SER A 62 -0.25 18.01 16.68
C SER A 62 -0.84 17.77 15.27
N SER A 63 -1.55 16.67 15.07
CA SER A 63 -2.32 16.49 13.84
C SER A 63 -3.48 17.49 13.84
N LYS A 64 -3.57 18.33 12.80
CA LYS A 64 -4.82 19.02 12.50
C LYS A 64 -5.73 17.98 11.87
N VAL A 65 -6.81 17.65 12.58
CA VAL A 65 -7.90 16.80 12.07
C VAL A 65 -8.95 17.74 11.51
N PHE A 66 -9.25 17.60 10.22
CA PHE A 66 -10.37 18.29 9.59
C PHE A 66 -11.48 17.26 9.37
N ASP A 67 -12.67 17.57 9.87
CA ASP A 67 -13.89 16.85 9.60
C ASP A 67 -14.65 17.72 8.60
N THR A 68 -14.74 17.26 7.35
CA THR A 68 -15.38 17.99 6.26
C THR A 68 -16.49 17.12 5.68
N ASP A 69 -17.65 17.73 5.39
CA ASP A 69 -18.59 17.12 4.45
C ASP A 69 -17.81 16.75 3.19
N VAL A 70 -18.07 15.56 2.62
CA VAL A 70 -17.32 14.99 1.47
C VAL A 70 -16.95 16.12 0.52
N GLY A 71 -15.67 16.51 0.54
CA GLY A 71 -15.21 17.60 -0.30
C GLY A 71 -15.42 17.21 -1.75
N VAL A 72 -15.60 18.20 -2.64
CA VAL A 72 -15.51 17.94 -4.08
C VAL A 72 -14.20 17.21 -4.32
N GLU A 73 -14.31 15.95 -4.72
CA GLU A 73 -13.16 15.08 -4.96
C GLU A 73 -12.25 15.82 -5.95
N LYS A 74 -11.05 16.25 -5.51
CA LYS A 74 -10.08 16.94 -6.38
C LYS A 74 -9.67 16.05 -7.55
N TRP A 75 -9.91 14.74 -7.41
CA TRP A 75 -9.68 13.71 -8.38
C TRP A 75 -11.00 13.20 -8.94
N THR A 76 -11.06 13.04 -10.26
CA THR A 76 -12.31 12.75 -10.97
C THR A 76 -12.45 11.30 -11.42
N MET A 77 -11.41 10.48 -11.24
CA MET A 77 -11.50 9.06 -11.63
C MET A 77 -12.17 8.28 -10.50
N PRO A 78 -13.36 7.71 -10.74
CA PRO A 78 -14.04 6.90 -9.74
C PRO A 78 -13.19 5.65 -9.47
N ASP A 79 -13.23 5.18 -8.22
CA ASP A 79 -12.56 3.94 -7.85
C ASP A 79 -13.28 3.19 -6.72
N SER A 80 -14.00 3.93 -5.89
CA SER A 80 -15.01 3.45 -4.97
C SER A 80 -16.14 4.49 -4.87
N LYS A 81 -17.26 4.12 -4.26
CA LYS A 81 -18.35 5.04 -3.97
C LYS A 81 -18.26 5.47 -2.50
N PRO A 82 -17.98 6.75 -2.19
CA PRO A 82 -17.86 7.22 -0.80
C PRO A 82 -19.17 7.01 -0.03
N LEU A 83 -19.04 6.63 1.25
CA LEU A 83 -20.14 6.49 2.19
C LEU A 83 -19.87 7.40 3.40
N GLY A 84 -20.78 8.34 3.67
CA GLY A 84 -20.70 9.18 4.86
C GLY A 84 -19.59 10.24 4.81
N HIS A 85 -18.82 10.36 5.89
CA HIS A 85 -17.83 11.42 6.10
C HIS A 85 -16.40 10.94 5.85
N GLU A 86 -15.50 11.88 5.57
CA GLU A 86 -14.06 11.65 5.46
C GLU A 86 -13.30 12.31 6.61
N THR A 87 -12.25 11.66 7.08
CA THR A 87 -11.32 12.20 8.06
C THR A 87 -9.98 12.44 7.39
N VAL A 88 -9.47 13.67 7.44
CA VAL A 88 -8.15 14.02 6.90
C VAL A 88 -7.19 14.36 8.04
N VAL A 89 -6.01 13.75 7.99
CA VAL A 89 -4.93 13.89 8.97
C VAL A 89 -3.64 14.25 8.23
N GLN A 90 -3.02 15.35 8.60
CA GLN A 90 -1.64 15.62 8.18
C GLN A 90 -0.71 14.67 8.94
N VAL A 91 -0.08 13.74 8.22
CA VAL A 91 0.96 12.86 8.77
C VAL A 91 2.33 13.39 8.42
N THR A 92 3.35 12.85 9.05
CA THR A 92 4.75 13.17 8.77
C THR A 92 5.42 11.98 8.08
N PRO A 93 6.48 12.22 7.28
CA PRO A 93 7.30 11.13 6.76
C PRO A 93 7.82 10.22 7.90
N ARG A 94 8.05 10.77 9.09
CA ARG A 94 8.51 10.00 10.25
C ARG A 94 7.49 8.95 10.69
N ASP A 95 6.19 9.23 10.54
CA ASP A 95 5.15 8.24 10.81
C ASP A 95 5.25 7.08 9.82
N VAL A 96 5.40 7.38 8.51
CA VAL A 96 5.62 6.39 7.43
C VAL A 96 6.84 5.50 7.72
N TRP A 97 7.94 6.08 8.18
CA TRP A 97 9.15 5.35 8.56
C TRP A 97 8.89 4.33 9.67
N PHE A 98 8.22 4.73 10.76
CA PHE A 98 7.96 3.82 11.87
C PHE A 98 6.91 2.77 11.53
N TRP A 99 5.92 3.10 10.71
CA TRP A 99 4.98 2.10 10.20
C TRP A 99 5.70 1.05 9.34
N GLN A 100 6.67 1.44 8.50
CA GLN A 100 7.53 0.49 7.77
C GLN A 100 8.34 -0.38 8.73
N ALA A 101 8.88 0.21 9.79
CA ALA A 101 9.64 -0.51 10.82
C ALA A 101 8.80 -1.55 11.58
N ASP A 102 7.52 -1.26 11.82
CA ASP A 102 6.61 -2.16 12.53
C ASP A 102 6.07 -3.31 11.67
N THR A 103 6.15 -3.19 10.33
CA THR A 103 5.47 -4.12 9.41
C THR A 103 6.42 -4.85 8.48
N HIS A 104 7.44 -4.19 7.94
CA HIS A 104 8.25 -4.69 6.83
C HIS A 104 9.72 -4.97 7.12
N TRP A 105 10.25 -4.55 8.27
CA TRP A 105 11.64 -4.85 8.67
C TRP A 105 11.80 -6.33 9.03
N LYS A 106 11.87 -7.15 7.99
CA LYS A 106 11.87 -8.62 7.98
C LYS A 106 12.64 -9.10 6.74
N THR A 107 12.84 -10.41 6.66
CA THR A 107 13.38 -11.06 5.46
C THR A 107 12.26 -11.72 4.68
N TRP A 108 12.01 -11.20 3.48
CA TRP A 108 10.94 -11.63 2.59
C TRP A 108 11.51 -12.47 1.45
N HIS A 109 11.04 -13.71 1.32
CA HIS A 109 11.35 -14.57 0.19
C HIS A 109 10.20 -14.54 -0.79
N GLY A 110 10.53 -14.35 -2.06
CA GLY A 110 9.54 -14.06 -3.08
C GLY A 110 9.65 -14.89 -4.34
N LEU A 111 8.52 -15.01 -5.03
CA LEU A 111 8.43 -15.37 -6.43
C LEU A 111 8.01 -14.14 -7.23
N TRP A 112 8.79 -13.75 -8.23
CA TRP A 112 8.49 -12.62 -9.11
C TRP A 112 8.18 -13.14 -10.51
N ILE A 113 6.96 -12.94 -10.96
CA ILE A 113 6.44 -13.41 -12.25
C ILE A 113 6.04 -12.21 -13.10
N ASN A 114 6.60 -12.10 -14.30
CA ASN A 114 6.42 -10.93 -15.17
C ASN A 114 5.52 -11.26 -16.34
N TYR A 115 4.64 -10.34 -16.70
CA TYR A 115 3.70 -10.46 -17.80
C TYR A 115 3.76 -9.22 -18.72
N GLN A 116 3.55 -9.45 -20.01
CA GLN A 116 3.34 -8.38 -21.00
C GLN A 116 1.96 -8.61 -21.66
N PRO A 117 0.87 -8.17 -21.01
CA PRO A 117 -0.49 -8.59 -21.33
C PRO A 117 -0.94 -8.24 -22.76
N GLN A 118 -0.35 -7.22 -23.39
CA GLN A 118 -0.64 -6.89 -24.80
C GLN A 118 0.11 -7.78 -25.82
N LYS A 119 1.16 -8.50 -25.40
CA LYS A 119 1.97 -9.35 -26.30
C LYS A 119 1.64 -10.83 -26.13
N THR A 120 1.46 -11.28 -24.89
CA THR A 120 1.19 -12.69 -24.59
C THR A 120 0.46 -12.84 -23.26
N LYS A 121 -0.30 -13.93 -23.12
CA LYS A 121 -0.90 -14.38 -21.86
C LYS A 121 0.07 -15.22 -21.02
N GLU A 122 1.08 -15.79 -21.66
CA GLU A 122 2.12 -16.53 -20.96
C GLU A 122 3.00 -15.59 -20.13
N LEU A 123 3.53 -16.11 -19.03
CA LEU A 123 4.54 -15.38 -18.28
C LEU A 123 5.79 -15.19 -19.15
N THR A 124 6.38 -14.00 -19.07
CA THR A 124 7.53 -13.61 -19.88
C THR A 124 8.86 -13.89 -19.18
N LYS A 125 8.91 -13.72 -17.86
CA LYS A 125 10.09 -13.97 -17.02
C LYS A 125 9.65 -14.36 -15.61
N GLU A 126 10.42 -15.22 -14.97
CA GLU A 126 10.25 -15.57 -13.56
C GLU A 126 11.58 -15.55 -12.81
N TYR A 127 11.50 -15.15 -11.54
CA TYR A 127 12.64 -15.08 -10.61
C TYR A 127 12.22 -15.50 -9.22
N LYS A 128 13.19 -15.97 -8.43
CA LYS A 128 13.09 -15.99 -6.97
C LYS A 128 13.75 -14.75 -6.40
N SER A 129 13.32 -14.33 -5.21
CA SER A 129 13.89 -13.16 -4.55
C SER A 129 14.09 -13.31 -3.06
N VAL A 130 15.09 -12.62 -2.52
CA VAL A 130 15.24 -12.36 -1.08
C VAL A 130 15.30 -10.85 -0.88
N ARG A 131 14.31 -10.28 -0.20
CA ARG A 131 14.25 -8.86 0.17
C ARG A 131 14.37 -8.74 1.68
N SER A 132 15.53 -8.32 2.17
CA SER A 132 15.84 -8.21 3.58
C SER A 132 15.91 -6.76 4.02
N LEU A 133 15.13 -6.40 5.04
CA LEU A 133 15.16 -5.10 5.71
C LEU A 133 15.50 -5.33 7.19
N GLN A 134 16.78 -5.23 7.53
CA GLN A 134 17.28 -5.57 8.86
C GLN A 134 17.35 -4.34 9.77
N LYS A 135 16.82 -4.48 10.98
CA LYS A 135 16.99 -3.49 12.04
C LYS A 135 18.46 -3.39 12.44
N VAL A 136 19.02 -2.17 12.42
CA VAL A 136 20.43 -1.93 12.79
C VAL A 136 20.57 -1.40 14.22
N ASP A 137 19.58 -0.66 14.72
CA ASP A 137 19.62 -0.04 16.04
C ASP A 137 18.28 -0.19 16.79
N PRO A 138 18.28 -0.20 18.14
CA PRO A 138 17.06 -0.38 18.94
C PRO A 138 16.03 0.73 18.74
N GLU A 139 16.48 1.96 18.45
CA GLU A 139 15.67 3.17 18.27
C GLU A 139 14.94 3.21 16.92
N ARG A 140 15.30 2.28 16.02
CA ARG A 140 14.74 2.14 14.67
C ARG A 140 14.97 3.41 13.84
N LEU A 141 16.14 4.01 13.94
CA LEU A 141 16.52 5.17 13.13
C LEU A 141 17.25 4.78 11.84
N LYS A 142 17.72 3.53 11.76
CA LYS A 142 18.50 2.97 10.66
C LYS A 142 18.09 1.53 10.37
N TYR A 143 18.15 1.17 9.09
CA TYR A 143 18.00 -0.21 8.65
C TYR A 143 18.96 -0.53 7.50
N TYR A 144 19.33 -1.79 7.38
CA TYR A 144 20.07 -2.32 6.25
C TYR A 144 19.09 -2.96 5.28
N GLN A 145 19.19 -2.61 4.00
CA GLN A 145 18.39 -3.23 2.96
C GLN A 145 19.26 -3.99 1.97
N ARG A 146 18.83 -5.21 1.63
CA ARG A 146 19.38 -6.01 0.54
C ARG A 146 18.26 -6.64 -0.25
N ASN A 147 18.31 -6.50 -1.58
CA ASN A 147 17.39 -7.17 -2.48
C ASN A 147 18.21 -8.14 -3.34
N GLN A 148 17.82 -9.40 -3.45
CA GLN A 148 18.46 -10.37 -4.31
C GLN A 148 17.42 -10.99 -5.22
N TRP A 149 17.71 -11.08 -6.52
CA TRP A 149 16.91 -11.80 -7.50
C TRP A 149 17.79 -12.81 -8.21
N TYR A 150 17.28 -14.02 -8.32
CA TYR A 150 18.02 -15.15 -8.86
C TYR A 150 17.09 -16.03 -9.68
N ASP A 151 17.70 -16.88 -10.51
CA ASP A 151 16.99 -17.80 -11.40
C ASP A 151 15.90 -18.60 -10.65
N ALA A 152 14.71 -18.67 -11.23
CA ALA A 152 13.59 -19.44 -10.68
C ALA A 152 13.90 -20.94 -10.53
N LYS A 153 14.84 -21.46 -11.33
CA LYS A 153 15.38 -22.82 -11.22
C LYS A 153 16.34 -23.00 -10.04
N GLY A 154 16.50 -22.00 -9.16
CA GLY A 154 17.33 -22.06 -7.96
C GLY A 154 18.82 -21.98 -8.24
N PHE A 155 19.62 -21.58 -7.24
CA PHE A 155 21.10 -21.41 -7.21
C PHE A 155 21.79 -20.82 -8.47
N GLY A 156 21.02 -20.30 -9.43
CA GLY A 156 21.52 -19.69 -10.64
C GLY A 156 22.13 -18.33 -10.37
N LYS A 157 22.70 -17.75 -11.42
CA LYS A 157 23.33 -16.43 -11.33
C LYS A 157 22.31 -15.38 -10.91
N ASP A 158 22.85 -14.41 -10.19
CA ASP A 158 22.21 -13.16 -9.87
C ASP A 158 21.76 -12.41 -11.14
N ILE A 159 20.45 -12.11 -11.23
CA ILE A 159 19.82 -11.25 -12.22
C ILE A 159 20.06 -9.75 -11.95
N LYS A 160 21.07 -9.13 -12.58
CA LYS A 160 21.56 -7.76 -12.29
C LYS A 160 20.50 -6.63 -12.36
N TRP A 161 19.66 -6.48 -11.34
CA TRP A 161 18.57 -5.49 -11.32
C TRP A 161 18.72 -4.41 -10.22
N ALA A 162 19.62 -4.61 -9.24
CA ALA A 162 20.11 -3.68 -8.19
C ALA A 162 20.08 -4.35 -6.80
N TYR A 163 21.22 -4.81 -6.29
CA TYR A 163 21.25 -5.74 -5.16
C TYR A 163 21.30 -5.14 -3.76
N GLY A 164 21.57 -3.84 -3.67
CA GLY A 164 22.20 -3.30 -2.48
C GLY A 164 23.60 -3.90 -2.30
N PRO A 165 24.18 -3.84 -1.09
CA PRO A 165 23.55 -3.34 0.13
C PRO A 165 23.25 -1.83 0.12
N TRP A 166 22.19 -1.43 0.81
CA TRP A 166 21.89 -0.04 1.13
C TRP A 166 21.79 0.17 2.64
N HIS A 167 22.35 1.27 3.13
CA HIS A 167 22.26 1.68 4.53
C HIS A 167 21.30 2.85 4.64
N PHE A 168 20.09 2.58 5.10
CA PHE A 168 19.06 3.58 5.26
C PHE A 168 19.10 4.21 6.63
N ASN A 169 18.87 5.51 6.68
CA ASN A 169 18.72 6.29 7.90
C ASN A 169 17.75 7.45 7.67
N ILE A 170 17.12 7.91 8.75
CA ILE A 170 16.14 8.99 8.70
C ILE A 170 16.74 10.30 8.13
N GLU A 171 18.00 10.63 8.44
CA GLU A 171 18.58 11.93 8.06
C GLU A 171 18.74 12.08 6.54
N GLU A 172 19.09 11.01 5.86
CA GLU A 172 19.40 11.03 4.42
C GLU A 172 18.26 10.50 3.54
N HIS A 173 17.45 9.57 4.05
CA HIS A 173 16.49 8.81 3.24
C HIS A 173 15.04 9.13 3.57
N LEU A 174 14.78 9.95 4.59
CA LEU A 174 13.45 10.43 4.89
C LEU A 174 13.23 11.81 4.26
N LEU A 175 12.45 11.84 3.19
CA LEU A 175 12.13 13.06 2.46
C LEU A 175 10.74 13.58 2.88
N ASN A 176 10.45 14.84 2.55
CA ASN A 176 9.19 15.48 2.91
C ASN A 176 7.95 14.78 2.30
N ASP A 177 8.17 14.01 1.23
CA ASP A 177 7.18 13.30 0.42
C ASP A 177 7.26 11.77 0.59
N GLY A 178 7.96 11.26 1.61
CA GLY A 178 8.03 9.83 1.94
C GLY A 178 9.45 9.30 2.12
N ILE A 179 9.60 7.97 2.16
CA ILE A 179 10.93 7.33 2.30
C ILE A 179 11.52 7.12 0.90
N LEU A 180 12.77 7.52 0.67
CA LEU A 180 13.45 7.32 -0.60
C LEU A 180 13.51 5.84 -1.00
N HIS A 181 13.36 5.53 -2.29
CA HIS A 181 13.55 4.17 -2.78
C HIS A 181 15.04 3.82 -2.95
N PRO A 182 15.50 2.60 -2.58
CA PRO A 182 16.91 2.19 -2.62
C PRO A 182 17.61 2.38 -3.97
N CYS A 183 16.93 2.09 -5.07
CA CYS A 183 17.52 2.15 -6.40
C CYS A 183 16.91 3.22 -7.32
N SER A 184 16.07 4.11 -6.79
CA SER A 184 15.47 5.17 -7.60
C SER A 184 15.26 6.45 -6.81
N LYS A 185 15.85 7.55 -7.28
CA LYS A 185 15.66 8.88 -6.67
C LYS A 185 14.23 9.42 -6.84
N ASP A 186 13.48 8.80 -7.74
CA ASP A 186 12.21 9.31 -8.23
C ASP A 186 11.03 8.54 -7.66
N HIS A 187 11.33 7.54 -6.83
CA HIS A 187 10.32 6.74 -6.14
C HIS A 187 10.33 7.05 -4.65
N ARG A 188 9.16 6.90 -4.04
CA ARG A 188 8.97 6.92 -2.59
C ARG A 188 8.31 5.63 -2.14
N THR A 189 8.68 5.18 -0.95
CA THR A 189 7.81 4.32 -0.15
C THR A 189 6.79 5.21 0.52
N LEU A 190 5.53 5.05 0.12
CA LEU A 190 4.36 5.58 0.79
C LEU A 190 3.65 4.41 1.46
N LEU A 191 3.27 4.56 2.73
CA LEU A 191 2.83 3.44 3.54
C LEU A 191 1.71 3.87 4.49
N PHE A 192 0.78 2.96 4.72
CA PHE A 192 -0.37 3.12 5.61
C PHE A 192 -0.09 2.41 6.94
N PRO A 193 -0.72 2.81 8.06
CA PRO A 193 -0.51 2.16 9.36
C PRO A 193 -0.80 0.65 9.36
N SER A 194 -1.64 0.19 8.44
CA SER A 194 -1.97 -1.22 8.23
C SER A 194 -0.81 -2.05 7.64
N GLY A 195 0.28 -1.42 7.20
CA GLY A 195 1.39 -2.05 6.48
C GLY A 195 1.20 -2.10 4.97
N ASN A 196 0.00 -1.79 4.47
CA ASN A 196 -0.19 -1.61 3.03
C ASN A 196 0.69 -0.46 2.55
N LEU A 197 1.34 -0.60 1.39
CA LEU A 197 2.28 0.41 0.92
C LEU A 197 2.38 0.42 -0.60
N GLY A 198 3.03 1.44 -1.15
CA GLY A 198 3.51 1.43 -2.52
C GLY A 198 4.95 1.91 -2.62
N TRP A 199 5.73 1.30 -3.51
CA TRP A 199 6.93 1.91 -4.07
C TRP A 199 6.52 2.64 -5.34
N ILE A 200 6.24 3.93 -5.19
CA ILE A 200 5.54 4.71 -6.19
C ILE A 200 6.48 5.72 -6.81
N GLN A 201 6.47 5.78 -8.14
CA GLN A 201 7.14 6.83 -8.89
C GLN A 201 6.39 8.15 -8.67
N MET A 202 7.10 9.19 -8.24
CA MET A 202 6.45 10.45 -7.88
C MET A 202 6.05 11.30 -9.08
N TYR A 203 6.71 11.12 -10.22
CA TYR A 203 6.48 11.88 -11.44
C TYR A 203 6.71 11.03 -12.69
N LEU A 204 5.83 11.14 -13.68
CA LEU A 204 5.93 10.39 -14.94
C LEU A 204 7.13 10.87 -15.76
N LYS A 205 7.72 9.96 -16.53
CA LYS A 205 8.89 10.25 -17.36
C LYS A 205 8.64 9.85 -18.82
N PRO A 206 7.87 10.64 -19.58
CA PRO A 206 7.49 10.28 -20.95
C PRO A 206 8.66 10.07 -21.91
N ASN A 207 9.85 10.62 -21.59
CA ASN A 207 11.05 10.54 -22.41
C ASN A 207 12.13 9.60 -21.82
N ASP A 208 11.86 8.86 -20.75
CA ASP A 208 12.84 7.91 -20.21
C ASP A 208 12.94 6.68 -21.12
N PRO A 209 14.15 6.33 -21.58
CA PRO A 209 14.34 5.23 -22.52
C PRO A 209 14.01 3.84 -21.92
N ASN A 210 13.90 3.74 -20.59
CA ASN A 210 13.66 2.46 -19.91
C ASN A 210 12.18 2.26 -19.56
N SER A 211 11.50 3.29 -19.05
CA SER A 211 10.11 3.18 -18.61
C SER A 211 9.46 4.55 -18.40
N VAL A 212 8.24 4.71 -18.89
CA VAL A 212 7.44 5.93 -18.73
C VAL A 212 6.93 6.07 -17.29
N ILE A 213 6.50 4.97 -16.70
CA ILE A 213 6.02 4.86 -15.33
C ILE A 213 6.30 3.45 -14.81
N PHE A 214 6.71 3.37 -13.54
CA PHE A 214 6.79 2.15 -12.78
C PHE A 214 6.28 2.38 -11.37
N SER A 215 5.38 1.56 -10.88
CA SER A 215 4.87 1.65 -9.51
C SER A 215 4.50 0.28 -8.99
N GLU A 216 4.88 -0.01 -7.74
CA GLU A 216 4.65 -1.30 -7.09
C GLU A 216 3.73 -1.10 -5.86
N PRO A 217 2.41 -1.08 -6.06
CA PRO A 217 1.43 -1.29 -4.99
C PRO A 217 1.67 -2.64 -4.28
N MET A 218 1.55 -2.65 -2.95
CA MET A 218 1.77 -3.84 -2.13
C MET A 218 0.69 -4.02 -1.08
N PHE A 219 0.01 -5.17 -1.13
CA PHE A 219 -0.90 -5.63 -0.09
C PHE A 219 -0.12 -6.30 1.03
N TYR A 220 -0.21 -5.74 2.23
CA TYR A 220 0.20 -6.43 3.44
C TYR A 220 -0.95 -7.34 3.90
N VAL A 221 -0.90 -8.61 3.47
CA VAL A 221 -1.97 -9.58 3.69
C VAL A 221 -2.03 -9.96 5.17
N ASN A 222 -0.88 -10.34 5.74
CA ASN A 222 -0.69 -10.61 7.16
C ASN A 222 0.81 -10.51 7.52
N PRO A 223 1.20 -10.67 8.79
CA PRO A 223 2.60 -10.53 9.19
C PRO A 223 3.62 -11.42 8.48
N ASN A 224 3.18 -12.51 7.83
CA ASN A 224 4.05 -13.47 7.18
C ASN A 224 3.89 -13.48 5.65
N GLN A 225 2.98 -12.68 5.09
CA GLN A 225 2.62 -12.73 3.67
C GLN A 225 2.33 -11.34 3.12
N ARG A 226 2.85 -11.06 1.94
CA ARG A 226 2.47 -9.88 1.17
C ARG A 226 2.45 -10.18 -0.33
N ILE A 227 1.69 -9.36 -1.05
CA ILE A 227 1.58 -9.41 -2.51
C ILE A 227 1.97 -8.04 -3.02
N SER A 228 2.97 -7.96 -3.89
CA SER A 228 3.28 -6.74 -4.63
C SER A 228 2.92 -6.91 -6.09
N VAL A 229 2.37 -5.87 -6.70
CA VAL A 229 1.93 -5.90 -8.10
C VAL A 229 2.52 -4.70 -8.84
N PRO A 230 3.79 -4.77 -9.29
CA PRO A 230 4.36 -3.75 -10.15
C PRO A 230 3.52 -3.56 -11.41
N VAL A 231 3.14 -2.31 -11.67
CA VAL A 231 2.48 -1.85 -12.89
C VAL A 231 3.39 -0.82 -13.52
N GLY A 232 3.74 -1.01 -14.78
CA GLY A 232 4.60 -0.06 -15.47
C GLY A 232 4.41 -0.08 -16.98
N TYR A 233 4.97 0.93 -17.65
CA TYR A 233 4.94 1.04 -19.10
C TYR A 233 6.36 1.20 -19.60
N ASP A 234 6.71 0.43 -20.62
CA ASP A 234 8.01 0.58 -21.29
C ASP A 234 8.09 1.89 -22.09
N SER A 235 9.22 2.13 -22.74
CA SER A 235 9.44 3.33 -23.55
C SER A 235 8.58 3.39 -24.83
N GLU A 236 7.95 2.30 -25.24
CA GLU A 236 6.93 2.28 -26.29
C GLU A 236 5.53 2.60 -25.75
N GLY A 237 5.41 2.79 -24.43
CA GLY A 237 4.15 3.02 -23.73
C GLY A 237 3.31 1.76 -23.61
N MET A 238 3.91 0.56 -23.67
CA MET A 238 3.23 -0.72 -23.54
C MET A 238 3.22 -1.18 -22.08
N LEU A 239 2.07 -1.67 -21.61
CA LEU A 239 1.91 -2.13 -20.23
C LEU A 239 2.74 -3.39 -19.96
N GLY A 240 3.48 -3.36 -18.87
CA GLY A 240 4.03 -4.52 -18.19
C GLY A 240 3.45 -4.60 -16.78
N THR A 241 3.23 -5.81 -16.30
CA THR A 241 2.86 -6.03 -14.91
C THR A 241 3.58 -7.24 -14.35
N ALA A 242 3.73 -7.30 -13.04
CA ALA A 242 4.29 -8.46 -12.36
C ALA A 242 3.52 -8.83 -11.11
N LEU A 243 3.62 -10.10 -10.72
CA LEU A 243 3.11 -10.60 -9.45
C LEU A 243 4.31 -11.03 -8.60
N LEU A 244 4.50 -10.34 -7.48
CA LEU A 244 5.49 -10.67 -6.46
C LEU A 244 4.76 -11.24 -5.26
N LEU A 245 4.99 -12.52 -4.99
CA LEU A 245 4.36 -13.27 -3.91
C LEU A 245 5.42 -13.55 -2.86
N GLU A 246 5.34 -12.86 -1.73
CA GLU A 246 6.41 -12.84 -0.73
C GLU A 246 5.95 -13.37 0.63
N GLU A 247 6.79 -14.21 1.24
CA GLU A 247 6.60 -14.77 2.58
C GLU A 247 7.82 -14.56 3.47
N VAL A 248 7.59 -14.45 4.78
CA VAL A 248 8.67 -14.19 5.74
C VAL A 248 9.41 -15.48 6.08
N HIS A 249 10.74 -15.40 6.14
CA HIS A 249 11.61 -16.46 6.68
C HIS A 249 12.68 -15.87 7.60
N ASP A 250 13.19 -16.66 8.53
CA ASP A 250 14.23 -16.23 9.49
C ASP A 250 15.65 -16.26 8.91
N THR A 251 15.80 -16.62 7.64
CA THR A 251 17.07 -16.71 6.93
C THR A 251 17.10 -15.81 5.72
N GLU A 252 18.29 -15.36 5.35
CA GLU A 252 18.54 -14.70 4.06
C GLU A 252 19.05 -15.65 2.97
N GLU A 253 19.17 -16.94 3.28
CA GLU A 253 19.67 -17.96 2.35
C GLU A 253 18.72 -18.21 1.18
N ARG A 254 19.27 -18.37 -0.02
CA ARG A 254 18.46 -18.66 -1.21
C ARG A 254 17.84 -20.04 -1.12
N PHE A 255 16.57 -20.13 -1.46
CA PHE A 255 15.95 -21.42 -1.70
C PHE A 255 16.38 -22.04 -3.03
N ASP A 256 16.47 -23.37 -3.02
CA ASP A 256 16.74 -24.19 -4.21
C ASP A 256 15.57 -24.17 -5.20
N SER A 257 15.65 -24.98 -6.27
CA SER A 257 14.63 -25.06 -7.31
C SER A 257 13.25 -25.50 -6.81
N THR A 258 13.20 -26.32 -5.75
CA THR A 258 12.00 -27.03 -5.28
C THR A 258 11.04 -26.14 -4.51
N TRP A 259 11.53 -25.07 -3.89
CA TRP A 259 10.66 -24.13 -3.18
C TRP A 259 9.80 -23.32 -4.16
N SER A 260 8.49 -23.31 -3.93
CA SER A 260 7.50 -22.58 -4.73
C SER A 260 6.59 -21.69 -3.88
N GLY A 261 7.05 -21.31 -2.69
CA GLY A 261 6.22 -20.66 -1.67
C GLY A 261 5.34 -21.66 -0.92
N THR A 262 4.98 -21.29 0.31
CA THR A 262 4.17 -22.10 1.23
C THR A 262 2.69 -21.78 1.12
N PHE A 263 2.37 -20.52 0.79
CA PHE A 263 1.00 -20.01 0.80
C PHE A 263 0.41 -19.80 -0.59
N TRP A 264 1.28 -19.65 -1.57
CA TRP A 264 0.93 -19.18 -2.91
C TRP A 264 0.63 -20.36 -3.81
N LYS A 265 -0.62 -20.45 -4.26
CA LYS A 265 -1.03 -21.43 -5.26
C LYS A 265 -0.92 -20.78 -6.63
N HIS A 266 -0.75 -21.54 -7.71
CA HIS A 266 -0.84 -20.98 -9.07
C HIS A 266 0.16 -19.85 -9.35
N CYS A 267 1.35 -19.90 -8.77
CA CYS A 267 2.34 -18.82 -8.87
C CYS A 267 3.03 -18.75 -10.24
N ARG A 268 2.70 -19.61 -11.21
CA ARG A 268 3.32 -19.62 -12.55
C ARG A 268 2.30 -19.78 -13.67
N ASP A 269 1.03 -19.55 -13.36
CA ASP A 269 -0.04 -19.77 -14.31
C ASP A 269 -0.09 -18.58 -15.31
N PRO A 270 -0.51 -18.81 -16.55
CA PRO A 270 -0.73 -17.74 -17.52
C PRO A 270 -1.86 -16.80 -17.05
N LEU A 271 -1.96 -15.65 -17.70
CA LEU A 271 -3.06 -14.72 -17.47
C LEU A 271 -4.40 -15.36 -17.87
N GLU A 272 -5.43 -15.17 -17.05
CA GLU A 272 -6.79 -15.62 -17.35
C GLU A 272 -7.40 -14.71 -18.43
N GLU A 273 -8.18 -15.30 -19.34
CA GLU A 273 -8.90 -14.53 -20.36
C GLU A 273 -10.04 -13.71 -19.76
N THR A 274 -10.73 -14.28 -18.78
CA THR A 274 -11.92 -13.71 -18.16
C THR A 274 -11.96 -14.07 -16.69
N ARG A 275 -12.44 -13.14 -15.86
CA ARG A 275 -12.78 -13.42 -14.47
C ARG A 275 -14.11 -12.76 -14.13
N GLU A 276 -15.00 -13.51 -13.50
CA GLU A 276 -16.22 -12.95 -12.94
C GLU A 276 -15.89 -12.15 -11.67
N GLU A 277 -16.52 -10.98 -11.53
CA GLU A 277 -16.51 -10.25 -10.27
C GLU A 277 -17.29 -11.02 -9.20
N PRO A 278 -16.81 -11.05 -7.94
CA PRO A 278 -17.51 -11.72 -6.87
C PRO A 278 -18.85 -11.00 -6.62
N LYS A 279 -19.93 -11.78 -6.56
CA LYS A 279 -21.31 -11.25 -6.47
C LYS A 279 -21.61 -10.66 -5.10
N GLY A 280 -22.41 -9.60 -5.08
CA GLY A 280 -22.94 -8.95 -3.87
C GLY A 280 -22.41 -7.53 -3.66
N VAL A 281 -22.85 -6.91 -2.57
CA VAL A 281 -22.38 -5.57 -2.18
C VAL A 281 -21.18 -5.70 -1.23
N TYR A 282 -20.12 -4.95 -1.51
CA TYR A 282 -18.90 -4.93 -0.70
C TYR A 282 -18.66 -3.53 -0.15
N ARG A 283 -18.60 -3.40 1.18
CA ARG A 283 -18.37 -2.13 1.87
C ARG A 283 -17.24 -2.26 2.87
N GLY A 284 -16.57 -1.17 3.13
CA GLY A 284 -15.55 -1.12 4.17
C GLY A 284 -14.81 0.20 4.18
N HIS A 285 -13.58 0.15 4.68
CA HIS A 285 -12.76 1.34 4.88
C HIS A 285 -11.73 1.47 3.76
N GLU A 286 -11.47 2.71 3.38
CA GLU A 286 -10.37 3.08 2.51
C GLU A 286 -9.56 4.22 3.08
N GLU A 287 -8.29 4.24 2.71
CA GLU A 287 -7.33 5.26 3.12
C GLU A 287 -6.49 5.70 1.93
N SER A 288 -6.22 7.00 1.80
CA SER A 288 -5.31 7.53 0.78
C SER A 288 -4.21 8.39 1.40
N ILE A 289 -3.04 8.41 0.76
CA ILE A 289 -1.92 9.29 1.09
C ILE A 289 -1.51 10.05 -0.18
N THR A 290 -1.41 11.37 -0.07
CA THR A 290 -0.87 12.24 -1.13
C THR A 290 0.63 12.49 -0.92
N PRO A 291 1.38 12.96 -1.94
CA PRO A 291 2.76 13.42 -1.76
C PRO A 291 2.93 14.52 -0.70
N GLY A 292 1.86 15.28 -0.43
CA GLY A 292 1.81 16.29 0.63
C GLY A 292 1.69 15.71 2.04
N MET A 293 1.74 14.38 2.20
CA MET A 293 1.54 13.66 3.45
C MET A 293 0.16 13.93 4.09
N GLU A 294 -0.86 14.20 3.27
CA GLU A 294 -2.25 14.20 3.72
C GLU A 294 -2.77 12.76 3.68
N TRP A 295 -3.11 12.23 4.85
CA TRP A 295 -3.69 10.90 5.02
C TRP A 295 -5.20 11.03 5.23
N MET A 296 -5.99 10.52 4.29
CA MET A 296 -7.45 10.52 4.35
C MET A 296 -7.95 9.12 4.69
N MET A 297 -9.06 9.05 5.44
CA MET A 297 -9.80 7.82 5.73
C MET A 297 -11.30 8.04 5.53
N ARG A 298 -12.00 7.09 4.92
CA ARG A 298 -13.46 7.09 4.80
C ARG A 298 -14.05 5.68 4.67
N GLU A 299 -15.37 5.57 4.81
CA GLU A 299 -16.08 4.38 4.36
C GLU A 299 -16.42 4.49 2.87
N ALA A 300 -16.44 3.36 2.17
CA ALA A 300 -16.77 3.30 0.76
C ALA A 300 -17.35 1.94 0.35
N GLU A 301 -18.02 1.94 -0.80
CA GLU A 301 -18.51 0.74 -1.48
C GLU A 301 -17.63 0.44 -2.70
N TRP A 302 -17.19 -0.80 -2.83
CA TRP A 302 -16.38 -1.23 -3.97
C TRP A 302 -17.22 -1.29 -5.25
N GLN A 303 -16.68 -0.77 -6.35
CA GLN A 303 -17.39 -0.60 -7.63
C GLN A 303 -16.90 -1.58 -8.73
N GLY A 304 -16.43 -2.77 -8.33
CA GLY A 304 -15.93 -3.77 -9.27
C GLY A 304 -14.48 -3.58 -9.69
N PHE A 305 -13.97 -4.46 -10.56
CA PHE A 305 -12.60 -4.42 -11.07
C PHE A 305 -12.30 -3.16 -11.88
N GLN A 306 -13.32 -2.53 -12.44
CA GLN A 306 -13.19 -1.29 -13.21
C GLN A 306 -13.27 -0.02 -12.35
N GLY A 307 -13.45 -0.14 -11.02
CA GLY A 307 -13.54 1.01 -10.12
C GLY A 307 -14.72 1.95 -10.43
N GLY A 308 -15.78 1.45 -11.08
CA GLY A 308 -16.90 2.30 -11.51
C GLY A 308 -16.65 3.15 -12.76
N LEU A 309 -15.48 3.02 -13.42
CA LEU A 309 -15.30 3.61 -14.76
C LEU A 309 -16.24 2.94 -15.75
N SER A 310 -16.85 3.73 -16.63
CA SER A 310 -17.73 3.23 -17.69
C SER A 310 -17.54 4.00 -19.01
N GLY A 311 -18.16 3.49 -20.08
CA GLY A 311 -18.16 4.14 -21.39
C GLY A 311 -16.77 4.24 -22.04
N GLU A 312 -16.53 5.38 -22.69
CA GLU A 312 -15.31 5.62 -23.48
C GLU A 312 -14.03 5.61 -22.62
N LEU A 313 -14.10 6.09 -21.38
CA LEU A 313 -12.97 6.06 -20.46
C LEU A 313 -12.54 4.63 -20.15
N ALA A 314 -13.48 3.76 -19.79
CA ALA A 314 -13.20 2.34 -19.53
C ALA A 314 -12.68 1.62 -20.79
N ALA A 315 -13.13 2.00 -21.99
CA ALA A 315 -12.68 1.40 -23.24
C ALA A 315 -11.18 1.62 -23.53
N ASN A 316 -10.57 2.65 -22.93
CA ASN A 316 -9.14 2.94 -23.04
C ASN A 316 -8.28 2.16 -22.04
N TYR A 317 -8.90 1.33 -21.20
CA TYR A 317 -8.24 0.54 -20.18
C TYR A 317 -8.31 -0.94 -20.53
N THR A 318 -7.48 -1.74 -19.86
CA THR A 318 -7.48 -3.19 -19.98
C THR A 318 -7.56 -3.82 -18.60
N LEU A 319 -8.30 -4.91 -18.51
CA LEU A 319 -8.25 -5.83 -17.38
C LEU A 319 -7.15 -6.86 -17.64
N VAL A 320 -6.38 -7.15 -16.60
CA VAL A 320 -5.34 -8.17 -16.59
C VAL A 320 -5.61 -9.07 -15.39
N HIS A 321 -6.17 -10.24 -15.66
CA HIS A 321 -6.51 -11.22 -14.64
C HIS A 321 -5.29 -12.11 -14.38
N MET A 322 -4.60 -11.82 -13.27
CA MET A 322 -3.38 -12.49 -12.84
C MET A 322 -3.74 -13.63 -11.88
N PRO A 323 -2.89 -14.66 -11.74
CA PRO A 323 -3.12 -15.71 -10.76
C PRO A 323 -3.29 -15.20 -9.32
N ASN A 324 -3.73 -16.08 -8.41
CA ASN A 324 -4.02 -15.75 -7.01
C ASN A 324 -5.11 -14.68 -6.82
N ASN A 325 -6.12 -14.66 -7.71
CA ASN A 325 -7.26 -13.73 -7.64
C ASN A 325 -6.84 -12.25 -7.66
N VAL A 326 -5.73 -11.94 -8.33
CA VAL A 326 -5.25 -10.57 -8.52
C VAL A 326 -5.72 -10.05 -9.87
N THR A 327 -6.24 -8.83 -9.95
CA THR A 327 -6.65 -8.20 -11.21
C THR A 327 -6.11 -6.78 -11.27
N VAL A 328 -5.44 -6.45 -12.37
CA VAL A 328 -5.02 -5.09 -12.68
C VAL A 328 -6.00 -4.48 -13.68
N PHE A 329 -6.47 -3.27 -13.41
CA PHE A 329 -7.19 -2.44 -14.36
C PHE A 329 -6.38 -1.18 -14.61
N ALA A 330 -5.85 -1.03 -15.83
CA ALA A 330 -4.91 0.04 -16.15
C ALA A 330 -5.13 0.55 -17.57
N PRO A 331 -4.73 1.80 -17.90
CA PRO A 331 -4.73 2.30 -19.27
C PRO A 331 -4.01 1.35 -20.24
N LYS A 332 -4.52 1.18 -21.45
CA LYS A 332 -3.88 0.34 -22.50
C LYS A 332 -2.51 0.87 -22.91
N LYS A 333 -2.31 2.19 -22.80
CA LYS A 333 -1.06 2.92 -23.06
C LYS A 333 -0.82 3.94 -21.96
N ALA A 334 0.43 4.33 -21.73
CA ALA A 334 0.75 5.37 -20.77
C ALA A 334 -0.03 6.67 -21.08
N ALA A 335 -0.87 7.11 -20.15
CA ALA A 335 -1.74 8.27 -20.31
C ALA A 335 -1.01 9.58 -19.93
N VAL A 336 0.07 9.88 -20.66
CA VAL A 336 0.87 11.10 -20.44
C VAL A 336 0.02 12.34 -20.70
N HIS A 337 0.14 13.36 -19.84
CA HIS A 337 -0.61 14.62 -19.90
C HIS A 337 -2.14 14.49 -19.78
N LYS A 338 -2.61 13.39 -19.19
CA LYS A 338 -4.01 13.17 -18.86
C LYS A 338 -4.11 12.65 -17.43
N ASP A 339 -5.18 13.00 -16.75
CA ASP A 339 -5.52 12.37 -15.48
C ASP A 339 -5.80 10.89 -15.73
N PHE A 340 -5.11 10.01 -15.00
CA PHE A 340 -5.40 8.58 -15.00
C PHE A 340 -5.08 7.94 -13.65
N ALA A 341 -5.70 6.79 -13.41
CA ALA A 341 -5.32 5.91 -12.32
C ALA A 341 -5.15 4.49 -12.85
N PHE A 342 -4.49 3.63 -12.09
CA PHE A 342 -4.62 2.19 -12.26
C PHE A 342 -5.02 1.56 -10.94
N TYR A 343 -5.67 0.41 -11.04
CA TYR A 343 -6.25 -0.32 -9.92
C TYR A 343 -5.64 -1.70 -9.87
N VAL A 344 -5.29 -2.13 -8.66
CA VAL A 344 -4.94 -3.51 -8.37
C VAL A 344 -5.97 -4.01 -7.38
N THR A 345 -6.63 -5.10 -7.72
CA THR A 345 -7.64 -5.75 -6.88
C THR A 345 -7.13 -7.13 -6.48
N TYR A 346 -7.29 -7.49 -5.22
CA TYR A 346 -7.03 -8.82 -4.68
C TYR A 346 -8.29 -9.35 -3.99
N VAL A 347 -8.86 -10.45 -4.49
CA VAL A 347 -10.09 -11.05 -3.96
C VAL A 347 -9.77 -12.23 -3.03
N GLU A 348 -10.06 -12.04 -1.75
CA GLU A 348 -9.93 -13.04 -0.69
C GLU A 348 -11.20 -13.90 -0.59
N LYS A 349 -11.22 -15.02 -1.33
CA LYS A 349 -12.24 -16.10 -1.22
C LYS A 349 -13.70 -15.58 -1.24
N ASP A 350 -14.01 -14.64 -2.13
CA ASP A 350 -15.34 -14.03 -2.35
C ASP A 350 -16.01 -13.39 -1.12
N LYS A 351 -15.26 -13.19 -0.03
CA LYS A 351 -15.77 -12.57 1.21
C LYS A 351 -15.22 -11.17 1.40
N ARG A 352 -14.03 -10.93 0.87
CA ARG A 352 -13.28 -9.71 1.05
C ARG A 352 -12.55 -9.35 -0.23
N VAL A 353 -12.55 -8.06 -0.53
CA VAL A 353 -11.81 -7.48 -1.65
C VAL A 353 -10.86 -6.43 -1.09
N ARG A 354 -9.59 -6.50 -1.48
CA ARG A 354 -8.63 -5.42 -1.26
C ARG A 354 -8.37 -4.73 -2.57
N VAL A 355 -8.29 -3.41 -2.53
CA VAL A 355 -7.99 -2.59 -3.71
C VAL A 355 -6.87 -1.65 -3.37
N MET A 356 -5.94 -1.48 -4.30
CA MET A 356 -5.01 -0.36 -4.33
C MET A 356 -5.21 0.43 -5.60
N SER A 357 -5.19 1.75 -5.51
CA SER A 357 -5.17 2.63 -6.67
C SER A 357 -4.01 3.62 -6.56
N VAL A 358 -3.43 3.93 -7.72
CA VAL A 358 -2.38 4.93 -7.86
C VAL A 358 -2.80 5.85 -8.98
N ALA A 359 -2.83 7.15 -8.69
CA ALA A 359 -3.38 8.17 -9.57
C ALA A 359 -2.33 9.20 -9.93
N TYR A 360 -2.28 9.61 -11.20
CA TYR A 360 -1.38 10.64 -11.72
C TYR A 360 -2.14 11.73 -12.43
N GLY A 361 -1.81 12.99 -12.13
CA GLY A 361 -2.40 14.14 -12.79
C GLY A 361 -1.87 14.35 -14.21
N ALA A 362 -2.60 15.14 -14.99
CA ALA A 362 -2.16 15.65 -16.28
C ALA A 362 -0.86 16.50 -16.21
N ASP A 363 -0.53 16.99 -15.02
CA ASP A 363 0.73 17.66 -14.69
C ASP A 363 1.91 16.69 -14.51
N LEU A 364 1.69 15.40 -14.73
CA LEU A 364 2.64 14.29 -14.60
C LEU A 364 3.01 13.91 -13.16
N ASN A 365 2.41 14.53 -12.14
CA ASN A 365 2.71 14.23 -10.74
C ASN A 365 1.80 13.15 -10.18
N LEU A 366 2.30 12.41 -9.19
CA LEU A 366 1.48 11.54 -8.36
C LEU A 366 0.41 12.39 -7.65
N ALA A 367 -0.86 12.04 -7.82
CA ALA A 367 -1.96 12.63 -7.07
C ALA A 367 -2.10 11.96 -5.70
N TYR A 368 -2.20 10.63 -5.68
CA TYR A 368 -2.28 9.83 -4.46
C TYR A 368 -1.93 8.36 -4.69
N ILE A 369 -1.65 7.67 -3.59
CA ILE A 369 -1.89 6.23 -3.44
C ILE A 369 -3.08 6.03 -2.52
N LYS A 370 -3.94 5.07 -2.84
CA LYS A 370 -5.07 4.67 -2.00
C LYS A 370 -5.08 3.17 -1.83
N TRP A 371 -5.52 2.72 -0.66
CA TRP A 371 -5.87 1.32 -0.44
C TRP A 371 -7.22 1.23 0.25
N GLY A 372 -7.93 0.13 0.03
CA GLY A 372 -9.18 -0.16 0.72
C GLY A 372 -9.38 -1.64 0.95
N VAL A 373 -10.17 -1.96 1.96
CA VAL A 373 -10.63 -3.31 2.28
C VAL A 373 -12.13 -3.30 2.41
N TYR A 374 -12.79 -4.16 1.63
CA TYR A 374 -14.24 -4.21 1.49
C TYR A 374 -14.71 -5.61 1.80
N ASP A 375 -15.59 -5.74 2.78
CA ASP A 375 -16.22 -6.99 3.16
C ASP A 375 -17.61 -7.08 2.53
N LYS A 376 -18.01 -8.30 2.16
CA LYS A 376 -19.36 -8.57 1.67
C LYS A 376 -20.39 -8.29 2.77
N VAL A 377 -21.44 -7.55 2.45
CA VAL A 377 -22.46 -7.08 3.41
C VAL A 377 -23.73 -7.96 3.39
N ASP A 378 -23.81 -8.90 2.44
CA ASP A 378 -24.98 -9.76 2.21
C ASP A 378 -24.88 -11.15 2.89
#